data_AF-A0A2E9FDF2-F1
#
_entry.id   AF-A0A2E9FDF2-F1
#
_cell.length_a   1.000
_cell.length_b   1.000
_cell.length_c   1.000
_cell.angle_alpha   90.00
_cell.angle_beta   90.00
_cell.angle_gamma   90.00
#
_symmetry.space_group_name_H-M   'P 1'
#
loop_
_entity.id
_entity.type
_entity.pdbx_description
1 polymer ?
#
loop_
_entity_poly.entity_id
_entity_poly.type
_entity_poly.pdbx_seq_one_letter_code
_entity_poly.pdbx_strand_id
1 'polypeptide(L)' 'QPAASLGVAGKQAGAYVVEINIEQTPLSDIADETRIGKASDILTDLLS' A
#
# COMPACT_ATOMS: atom_id res chain seq x y z
N GLN A 1 2.19 11.10 -15.41
CA GLN A 1 2.68 11.00 -14.01
C GLN A 1 2.40 9.57 -13.53
N PRO A 2 3.32 8.89 -12.81
CA PRO A 2 3.17 7.45 -12.57
C PRO A 2 2.24 7.17 -11.38
N ALA A 3 1.52 6.05 -11.42
CA ALA A 3 0.57 5.62 -10.38
C ALA A 3 1.18 5.52 -8.97
N ALA A 4 2.49 5.26 -8.86
CA ALA A 4 3.24 5.20 -7.61
C ALA A 4 3.26 6.53 -6.82
N SER A 5 3.02 7.68 -7.47
CA SER A 5 3.05 8.97 -6.79
C SER A 5 1.87 9.21 -5.85
N LEU A 6 0.78 8.45 -5.99
CA LEU A 6 -0.43 8.67 -5.19
C LEU A 6 -0.23 8.28 -3.72
N GLY A 7 0.36 7.10 -3.46
CA GLY A 7 0.67 6.65 -2.09
C GLY A 7 1.64 7.60 -1.40
N VAL A 8 2.67 8.06 -2.11
CA VAL A 8 3.64 9.04 -1.62
C VAL A 8 2.96 10.37 -1.27
N ALA A 9 2.12 10.90 -2.16
CA ALA A 9 1.41 12.16 -1.93
C ALA A 9 0.45 12.06 -0.74
N GLY A 10 -0.25 10.92 -0.61
CA GLY A 10 -1.10 10.64 0.55
C GLY A 10 -0.29 10.64 1.84
N LYS A 11 0.84 9.94 1.87
CA LYS A 11 1.73 9.90 3.05
C LYS A 11 2.22 11.29 3.44
N GLN A 12 2.65 12.09 2.47
CA GLN A 12 3.09 13.48 2.68
C GLN A 12 1.97 14.40 3.17
N ALA A 13 0.71 14.11 2.81
CA ALA A 13 -0.45 14.83 3.30
C ALA A 13 -0.94 14.34 4.68
N GLY A 14 -0.25 13.39 5.32
CA GLY A 14 -0.59 12.87 6.63
C GLY A 14 -1.61 11.72 6.61
N ALA A 15 -1.87 11.12 5.44
CA ALA A 15 -2.70 9.92 5.36
C ALA A 15 -1.98 8.72 5.98
N TYR A 16 -2.80 7.79 6.48
CA TYR A 16 -2.36 6.44 6.81
C TYR A 16 -2.30 5.62 5.52
N VAL A 17 -1.13 5.08 5.18
CA VAL A 17 -0.88 4.43 3.89
C VAL A 17 -0.59 2.95 4.09
N VAL A 18 -1.38 2.09 3.43
CA VAL A 18 -1.18 0.64 3.41
C VAL A 18 -0.75 0.22 2.00
N GLU A 19 0.38 -0.48 1.91
CA GLU A 19 0.81 -1.14 0.68
C GLU A 19 0.27 -2.58 0.65
N ILE A 20 -0.34 -2.97 -0.47
CA ILE A 20 -0.70 -4.36 -0.76
C ILE A 20 -0.02 -4.74 -2.07
N ASN A 21 0.94 -5.67 -2.03
CA ASN A 21 1.64 -6.14 -3.21
C ASN A 21 2.11 -7.58 -3.07
N ILE A 22 2.40 -8.26 -4.19
CA ILE A 22 2.88 -9.66 -4.17
C ILE A 22 4.31 -9.80 -3.64
N GLU A 23 5.08 -8.71 -3.64
CA GLU A 23 6.46 -8.62 -3.16
C GLU A 23 6.75 -7.22 -2.62
N GLN A 24 7.83 -7.07 -1.85
CA GLN A 24 8.26 -5.77 -1.35
C GLN A 24 8.67 -4.85 -2.49
N THR A 25 8.42 -3.56 -2.31
CA THR A 25 8.84 -2.51 -3.23
C THR A 25 9.57 -1.41 -2.45
N PRO A 26 10.24 -0.46 -3.14
CA PRO A 26 10.76 0.73 -2.48
C PRO A 26 9.69 1.57 -1.76
N LEU A 27 8.40 1.39 -2.08
CA LEU A 27 7.30 2.07 -1.38
C LEU A 27 6.93 1.37 -0.06
N SER A 28 7.36 0.12 0.17
CA SER A 28 7.14 -0.55 1.45
C SER A 28 7.79 0.22 2.61
N ASP A 29 8.89 0.93 2.35
CA ASP A 29 9.61 1.75 3.35
C ASP A 29 8.84 3.01 3.78
N ILE A 30 7.87 3.47 2.97
CA ILE A 30 7.09 4.68 3.27
C ILE A 30 5.68 4.37 3.77
N ALA A 31 5.22 3.13 3.60
CA ALA A 31 3.90 2.71 4.05
C ALA A 31 3.89 2.53 5.57
N ASP A 32 2.74 2.79 6.20
CA ASP A 32 2.52 2.48 7.62
C ASP A 32 2.38 0.98 7.84
N GLU A 33 1.79 0.29 6.86
CA GLU A 33 1.69 -1.16 6.82
C GLU A 33 1.99 -1.69 5.41
N THR A 34 2.67 -2.83 5.36
CA THR A 34 2.88 -3.58 4.11
C THR A 34 2.28 -4.97 4.26
N ARG A 35 1.36 -5.32 3.35
CA ARG A 35 0.70 -6.62 3.29
C ARG A 35 1.15 -7.35 2.03
N ILE A 36 1.94 -8.42 2.20
CA ILE A 36 2.47 -9.20 1.09
C ILE A 36 1.51 -10.32 0.71
N GLY A 37 1.03 -10.30 -0.53
CA GLY A 37 0.12 -11.31 -1.07
C GLY A 37 -0.75 -10.78 -2.21
N LYS A 38 -1.67 -11.62 -2.69
CA LYS A 38 -2.62 -11.21 -3.73
C LYS A 38 -3.64 -10.24 -3.15
N ALA A 39 -3.86 -9.13 -3.85
CA ALA A 39 -4.80 -8.09 -3.40
C ALA A 39 -6.23 -8.63 -3.25
N SER A 40 -6.66 -9.58 -4.09
CA SER A 40 -7.98 -10.22 -3.97
C SER A 40 -8.19 -10.86 -2.61
N ASP A 41 -7.17 -11.54 -2.11
CA ASP A 41 -7.27 -12.35 -0.90
C ASP A 41 -7.20 -11.42 0.32
N ILE A 42 -6.26 -10.47 0.30
CA ILE A 42 -6.05 -9.50 1.38
C ILE A 42 -7.23 -8.54 1.52
N LEU A 43 -7.78 -8.02 0.42
CA LEU A 43 -8.93 -7.11 0.48
C LEU A 43 -10.21 -7.84 0.93
N THR A 44 -10.35 -9.13 0.61
CA THR A 44 -11.48 -9.93 1.09
C THR A 44 -11.40 -10.12 2.60
N ASP A 45 -10.22 -10.43 3.13
CA ASP A 45 -9.98 -10.58 4.58
C ASP A 45 -10.18 -9.26 5.35
N LEU A 46 -9.83 -8.11 4.75
CA LEU A 46 -9.99 -6.80 5.40
C LEU A 46 -11.46 -6.35 5.52
N LEU A 47 -12.32 -6.81 4.62
CA LEU A 47 -13.72 -6.37 4.49
C LEU A 47 -14.73 -7.37 5.06
N SER A 48 -14.28 -8.55 5.50
CA SER A 48 -15.11 -9.57 6.16
C SER A 48 -15.37 -9.26 7.63
#